data_AF-A0A8I0GX08-F1
#
_entry.id   AF-A0A8I0GX08-F1
#
_cell.length_a   1.000
_cell.length_b   1.000
_cell.length_c   1.000
_cell.angle_alpha   90.00
_cell.angle_beta   90.00
_cell.angle_gamma   90.00
#
_symmetry.space_group_name_H-M   'P 1'
#
loop_
_entity.id
_entity.type
_entity.pdbx_description
1 polymer ?
#
loop_
_entity_poly.entity_id
_entity_poly.type
_entity_poly.pdbx_seq_one_letter_code
_entity_poly.pdbx_strand_id
1 'polypeptide(L)'
;SYSDIDKMKSLMTDNSISKNGLTQQLKIYNDMDRVTYHNKDLDFAFGLSMTSKNVARYESINGENLKGWHTGAGMSYLYNSDVKHYHDNFWVTADMKRLSGA
;
A
#
# COMPACT_ATOMS: atom_id res chain seq x y z
N SER A 1 -21.64 6.53 -2.91
CA SER A 1 -23.01 6.99 -3.26
C SER A 1 -24.03 5.96 -2.78
N TYR A 2 -25.34 6.27 -2.80
CA TYR A 2 -26.36 5.24 -2.49
C TYR A 2 -26.25 4.04 -3.44
N SER A 3 -25.89 4.26 -4.70
CA SER A 3 -25.64 3.18 -5.67
C SER A 3 -24.49 2.26 -5.25
N ASP A 4 -23.39 2.80 -4.73
CA ASP A 4 -22.24 1.97 -4.30
C ASP A 4 -22.58 1.13 -3.07
N ILE A 5 -23.34 1.70 -2.12
CA ILE A 5 -23.80 0.98 -0.93
C ILE A 5 -24.68 -0.21 -1.34
N ASP A 6 -25.63 0.03 -2.24
CA ASP A 6 -26.56 -0.99 -2.72
C ASP A 6 -25.84 -2.12 -3.49
N LYS A 7 -24.91 -1.77 -4.38
CA LYS A 7 -24.07 -2.72 -5.11
C LYS A 7 -23.22 -3.56 -4.17
N MET A 8 -22.57 -2.95 -3.18
CA MET A 8 -21.73 -3.69 -2.23
C MET A 8 -22.56 -4.61 -1.33
N LYS A 9 -23.73 -4.17 -0.87
CA LYS A 9 -24.65 -5.03 -0.10
C LYS A 9 -25.09 -6.23 -0.93
N SER A 10 -25.51 -5.99 -2.17
CA SER A 10 -25.93 -7.05 -3.09
C SER A 10 -24.81 -8.07 -3.31
N LEU A 11 -23.59 -7.60 -3.57
CA LEU A 11 -22.40 -8.45 -3.74
C LEU A 11 -22.10 -9.30 -2.50
N MET A 12 -22.20 -8.73 -1.29
CA MET A 12 -21.91 -9.44 -0.05
C MET A 12 -22.94 -10.54 0.28
N THR A 13 -24.17 -10.41 -0.21
CA THR A 13 -25.27 -11.37 0.02
C THR A 13 -25.45 -12.37 -1.11
N ASP A 14 -24.78 -12.18 -2.24
CA ASP A 14 -24.90 -13.05 -3.41
C ASP A 14 -24.11 -14.35 -3.21
N ASN A 15 -24.83 -15.41 -2.83
CA ASN A 15 -24.26 -16.73 -2.60
C ASN A 15 -23.83 -17.46 -3.89
N SER A 16 -24.13 -16.92 -5.08
CA SER A 16 -23.67 -17.48 -6.35
C SER A 16 -22.19 -17.14 -6.63
N ILE A 17 -21.62 -16.19 -5.90
CA ILE A 17 -20.24 -15.71 -6.08
C ILE A 17 -19.34 -16.36 -5.04
N SER A 18 -18.32 -17.09 -5.49
CA SER A 18 -17.31 -17.68 -4.61
C SER A 18 -16.15 -16.72 -4.34
N LYS A 19 -15.54 -16.85 -3.16
CA LYS A 19 -14.33 -16.13 -2.80
C LYS A 19 -13.11 -16.90 -3.31
N ASN A 20 -12.15 -16.19 -3.90
CA ASN A 20 -10.83 -16.73 -4.15
C ASN A 20 -10.02 -16.79 -2.85
N GLY A 21 -9.13 -17.77 -2.73
CA GLY A 21 -8.14 -17.81 -1.65
C GLY A 21 -7.04 -16.75 -1.81
N LEU A 22 -6.12 -16.71 -0.86
CA LEU A 22 -4.94 -15.84 -0.91
C LEU A 22 -4.09 -16.14 -2.15
N THR A 23 -3.62 -15.09 -2.82
CA THR A 23 -2.82 -15.19 -4.04
C THR A 23 -1.33 -15.02 -3.75
N GLN A 24 -0.48 -15.92 -4.24
CA GLN A 24 0.96 -15.71 -4.24
C GLN A 24 1.33 -14.80 -5.42
N GLN A 25 1.98 -13.67 -5.18
CA GLN A 25 2.40 -12.80 -6.28
C GLN A 25 3.66 -12.00 -5.94
N LEU A 26 4.61 -11.97 -6.87
CA LEU A 26 5.67 -10.96 -6.94
C LEU A 26 5.43 -10.15 -8.21
N LYS A 27 5.31 -8.84 -8.08
CA LYS A 27 5.16 -7.94 -9.22
C LYS A 27 6.14 -6.79 -9.11
N ILE A 28 6.91 -6.62 -10.18
CA ILE A 28 7.95 -5.60 -10.32
C ILE A 28 7.44 -4.57 -11.31
N TYR A 29 7.21 -3.36 -10.83
CA TYR A 29 6.73 -2.22 -11.60
C TYR A 29 7.91 -1.26 -11.86
N ASN A 30 8.81 -1.64 -12.75
CA ASN A 30 10.02 -0.87 -13.05
C ASN A 30 9.71 0.55 -13.55
N ASP A 31 8.67 0.72 -14.37
CA ASP A 31 8.32 2.02 -14.95
C ASP A 31 7.88 3.06 -13.92
N MET A 32 7.54 2.63 -12.70
CA MET A 32 7.20 3.50 -11.56
C MET A 32 8.06 3.22 -10.32
N ASP A 33 9.16 2.48 -10.45
CA ASP A 33 10.09 2.14 -9.38
C ASP A 33 9.40 1.55 -8.12
N ARG A 34 8.48 0.59 -8.32
CA ARG A 34 7.78 -0.12 -7.23
C ARG A 34 7.91 -1.63 -7.32
N VAL A 35 7.90 -2.29 -6.16
CA VAL A 35 7.76 -3.76 -6.06
C VAL A 35 6.66 -4.07 -5.06
N THR A 36 5.81 -5.04 -5.41
CA THR A 36 4.83 -5.62 -4.50
C THR A 36 5.02 -7.13 -4.44
N TYR A 37 5.03 -7.68 -3.23
CA TYR A 37 5.11 -9.11 -2.98
C TYR A 37 4.02 -9.50 -2.00
N HIS A 38 3.32 -10.59 -2.26
CA HIS A 38 2.39 -11.21 -1.32
C HIS A 38 2.74 -12.68 -1.20
N ASN A 39 3.04 -13.10 0.03
CA ASN A 39 3.29 -14.47 0.39
C ASN A 39 2.01 -15.07 0.99
N LYS A 40 1.35 -15.98 0.27
CA LYS A 40 0.10 -16.60 0.72
C LYS A 40 0.28 -17.61 1.85
N ASP A 41 1.45 -18.22 1.97
CA ASP A 41 1.71 -19.31 2.91
C ASP A 41 2.08 -18.76 4.30
N LEU A 42 2.77 -17.63 4.32
CA LEU A 42 3.16 -16.90 5.54
C LEU A 42 2.23 -15.72 5.85
N ASP A 43 1.21 -15.48 5.01
CA ASP A 43 0.19 -14.44 5.14
C ASP A 43 0.78 -13.04 5.44
N PHE A 44 1.70 -12.60 4.58
CA PHE A 44 2.23 -11.24 4.62
C PHE A 44 2.44 -10.67 3.21
N ALA A 45 2.35 -9.34 3.10
CA ALA A 45 2.75 -8.64 1.90
C ALA A 45 3.89 -7.65 2.18
N PHE A 46 4.73 -7.43 1.17
CA PHE A 46 5.85 -6.52 1.20
C PHE A 46 5.77 -5.54 0.03
N GLY A 47 5.99 -4.26 0.32
CA GLY A 47 6.06 -3.19 -0.66
C GLY A 47 7.42 -2.50 -0.64
N LEU A 48 7.94 -2.13 -1.80
CA LEU A 48 9.17 -1.33 -1.93
C LEU A 48 8.91 -0.10 -2.78
N SER A 49 9.33 1.06 -2.26
CA SER A 49 9.14 2.38 -2.88
C SER A 49 10.49 3.04 -3.16
N MET A 50 10.83 3.13 -4.44
CA MET A 50 12.12 3.65 -4.90
C MET A 50 11.94 4.88 -5.80
N THR A 51 13.07 5.45 -6.22
CA THR A 51 13.14 6.61 -7.10
C THR A 51 14.31 6.43 -8.05
N SER A 52 14.20 7.00 -9.23
CA SER A 52 15.24 7.03 -10.25
C SER A 52 15.21 8.36 -10.98
N LYS A 53 16.00 8.48 -12.05
CA LYS A 53 15.92 9.62 -12.97
C LYS A 53 14.55 9.78 -13.64
N ASN A 54 13.73 8.73 -13.69
CA ASN A 54 12.44 8.72 -14.37
C ASN A 54 11.26 8.94 -13.40
N VAL A 55 11.45 8.69 -12.10
CA VAL A 55 10.37 8.71 -11.10
C VAL A 55 10.80 9.59 -9.93
N ALA A 56 10.02 10.64 -9.68
CA ALA A 56 10.26 11.54 -8.56
C ALA A 56 10.23 10.80 -7.22
N ARG A 57 11.05 11.25 -6.26
CA ARG A 57 11.16 10.62 -4.94
C ARG A 57 9.86 10.66 -4.14
N TYR A 58 9.15 11.77 -4.19
CA TYR A 58 7.86 11.98 -3.57
C TYR A 58 7.19 13.20 -4.21
N GLU A 59 5.89 13.34 -4.03
CA GLU A 59 5.13 14.52 -4.47
C GLU A 59 4.70 15.33 -3.25
N SER A 60 4.90 16.65 -3.32
CA SER A 60 4.43 17.61 -2.31
C SER A 60 3.95 18.87 -3.02
N ILE A 61 2.64 18.97 -3.18
CA ILE A 61 1.94 20.07 -3.86
C ILE A 61 0.71 20.45 -3.04
N ASN A 62 0.10 21.62 -3.29
CA ASN A 62 -1.16 22.06 -2.66
C ASN A 62 -1.17 22.11 -1.12
N GLY A 63 0.01 22.20 -0.47
CA GLY A 63 0.11 22.15 0.99
C GLY A 63 -0.01 20.73 1.57
N GLU A 64 0.03 19.70 0.73
CA GLU A 64 -0.10 18.30 1.11
C GLU A 64 1.26 17.60 1.13
N ASN A 65 1.34 16.49 1.88
CA ASN A 65 2.52 15.63 1.99
C ASN A 65 3.83 16.36 2.35
N LEU A 66 3.74 17.39 3.20
CA LEU A 66 4.85 18.30 3.55
C LEU A 66 6.10 17.62 4.13
N LYS A 67 5.96 16.39 4.65
CA LYS A 67 7.04 15.61 5.28
C LYS A 67 7.35 14.30 4.56
N GLY A 68 6.86 14.11 3.33
CA GLY A 68 7.05 12.88 2.55
C GLY A 68 8.47 12.63 2.03
N TRP A 69 9.49 13.33 2.54
CA TRP A 69 10.83 13.45 1.95
C TRP A 69 11.50 12.11 1.62
N HIS A 70 11.23 11.07 2.43
CA HIS A 70 11.89 9.76 2.35
C HIS A 70 10.96 8.63 1.88
N THR A 71 9.72 8.91 1.48
CA THR A 71 8.73 7.86 1.14
C THR A 71 9.06 7.08 -0.15
N GLY A 72 9.90 7.62 -1.04
CA GLY A 72 10.46 6.92 -2.20
C GLY A 72 11.97 6.72 -2.15
N ALA A 73 12.59 6.90 -0.99
CA ALA A 73 14.04 6.73 -0.81
C ALA A 73 14.43 5.28 -0.47
N GLY A 74 13.74 4.28 -1.02
CA GLY A 74 13.92 2.87 -0.65
C GLY A 74 13.01 2.43 0.50
N MET A 75 11.94 3.17 0.79
CA MET A 75 11.00 2.83 1.86
C MET A 75 10.37 1.46 1.63
N SER A 76 10.37 0.65 2.69
CA SER A 76 9.79 -0.68 2.75
C SER A 76 8.49 -0.68 3.56
N TYR A 77 7.54 -1.49 3.11
CA TYR A 77 6.25 -1.69 3.76
C TYR A 77 6.07 -3.18 4.06
N LEU A 78 5.58 -3.51 5.26
CA LEU A 78 5.26 -4.87 5.67
C LEU A 78 3.81 -4.92 6.15
N TYR A 79 2.98 -5.62 5.41
CA TYR A 79 1.59 -5.89 5.76
C TYR A 79 1.50 -7.29 6.36
N ASN A 80 0.96 -7.37 7.57
CA ASN A 80 0.71 -8.61 8.28
C ASN A 80 -0.68 -8.52 8.96
N SER A 81 -0.93 -9.34 9.99
CA SER A 81 -2.20 -9.34 10.71
C SER A 81 -2.56 -8.01 11.39
N ASP A 82 -1.61 -7.09 11.61
CA ASP A 82 -1.89 -5.71 12.03
C ASP A 82 -2.36 -4.87 10.83
N VAL A 83 -3.62 -5.04 10.47
CA VAL A 83 -4.27 -4.33 9.36
C VAL A 83 -4.33 -2.80 9.55
N LYS A 84 -4.06 -2.32 10.77
CA LYS A 84 -4.11 -0.90 11.14
C LYS A 84 -2.74 -0.22 11.14
N HIS A 85 -1.65 -0.96 10.97
CA HIS A 85 -0.29 -0.45 11.10
C HIS A 85 -0.02 0.86 10.34
N TYR A 86 -0.42 0.93 9.06
CA TYR A 86 -0.28 2.12 8.21
C TYR A 86 -1.53 3.02 8.18
N HIS A 87 -2.55 2.67 8.97
CA HIS A 87 -3.76 3.45 9.25
C HIS A 87 -3.66 4.11 10.64
N ASP A 88 -4.78 4.49 11.25
CA ASP A 88 -4.88 4.94 12.64
C ASP A 88 -3.79 5.95 13.06
N ASN A 89 -3.63 7.01 12.25
CA ASN A 89 -2.70 8.13 12.47
C ASN A 89 -1.20 7.80 12.31
N PHE A 90 -0.82 6.69 11.69
CA PHE A 90 0.58 6.39 11.37
C PHE A 90 1.31 7.58 10.73
N TRP A 91 0.77 8.14 9.64
CA TRP A 91 1.45 9.19 8.85
C TRP A 91 1.64 10.52 9.59
N VAL A 92 0.85 10.79 10.62
CA VAL A 92 0.97 12.02 11.42
C VAL A 92 1.83 11.83 12.66
N THR A 93 2.10 10.58 13.07
CA THR A 93 2.85 10.24 14.28
C THR A 93 4.22 9.61 14.01
N ALA A 94 4.42 8.99 12.86
CA ALA A 94 5.68 8.38 12.47
C ALA A 94 6.81 9.41 12.39
N ASP A 95 8.03 8.98 12.74
CA ASP A 95 9.22 9.78 12.47
C ASP A 95 9.54 9.74 10.97
N MET A 96 9.06 10.77 10.27
CA MET A 96 9.22 10.91 8.81
C MET A 96 10.68 11.03 8.34
N LYS A 97 11.64 11.22 9.27
CA LYS A 97 13.08 11.20 8.95
C LYS A 97 13.68 9.79 9.02
N ARG A 98 12.93 8.81 9.51
CA ARG A 98 13.36 7.43 9.76
C ARG A 98 12.34 6.42 9.25
N LEU A 99 11.82 6.66 8.04
CA LEU A 99 10.93 5.72 7.38
C LEU A 99 11.68 4.40 7.12
N SER A 100 10.99 3.28 7.33
CA SER A 100 11.60 1.95 7.29
C SER A 100 12.35 1.69 5.98
N GLY A 101 13.66 1.42 6.06
CA GLY A 101 14.51 1.10 4.91
C GLY A 101 15.07 2.29 4.12
N ALA A 102 14.70 3.53 4.46
CA ALA A 102 15.13 4.76 3.79
C ALA A 102 16.29 5.48 4.51
#